data_AF-A0A351DX70-F1
#
_entry.id   AF-A0A351DX70-F1
#
_cell.length_a   1.000
_cell.length_b   1.000
_cell.length_c   1.000
_cell.angle_alpha   90.00
_cell.angle_beta   90.00
_cell.angle_gamma   90.00
#
_symmetry.space_group_name_H-M   'P 1'
#
loop_
_entity.id
_entity.type
_entity.pdbx_description
1 polymer ?
#
loop_
_entity_poly.entity_id
_entity_poly.type
_entity_poly.pdbx_seq_one_letter_code
_entity_poly.pdbx_strand_id
1 'polypeptide(L)'
;MFLHQVHVPAKWLVLPLAGAVAMCLLGPLVLHVEGQLPITFQSLVVLLWSIFWGWRIGVSATLLYLAAGAMGLPVFANGAGGLHHFFGATAGFLFAFPIAALVVGVLAEHVSRVQFLASAGLLFLG
;
A
#
# COMPACT_ATOMS: atom_id res chain seq x y z
N MET A 1 -9.80 23.15 32.09
CA MET A 1 -10.79 22.34 31.35
C MET A 1 -10.52 22.50 29.86
N PHE A 2 -9.42 21.91 29.37
CA PHE A 2 -8.94 22.01 27.99
C PHE A 2 -9.33 20.74 27.24
N LEU A 3 -10.60 20.63 26.83
CA LEU A 3 -11.00 19.68 25.80
C LEU A 3 -10.70 20.35 24.45
N HIS A 4 -9.42 20.39 24.10
CA HIS A 4 -8.98 20.76 22.75
C HIS A 4 -9.45 19.64 21.82
N GLN A 5 -10.62 19.86 21.22
CA GLN A 5 -11.25 19.01 20.22
C GLN A 5 -10.21 18.63 19.18
N VAL A 6 -9.68 17.41 19.28
CA VAL A 6 -8.83 16.80 18.26
C VAL A 6 -9.74 16.56 17.06
N HIS A 7 -9.96 17.60 16.26
CA HIS A 7 -10.57 17.48 14.95
C HIS A 7 -9.55 16.76 14.09
N VAL A 8 -9.52 15.43 14.16
CA VAL A 8 -8.86 14.61 13.14
C VAL A 8 -9.56 14.90 11.83
N PRO A 9 -8.94 15.60 10.86
CA PRO A 9 -9.64 15.87 9.62
C PRO A 9 -9.92 14.54 8.92
N ALA A 10 -11.15 14.40 8.39
CA ALA A 10 -11.71 13.13 7.90
C ALA A 10 -10.77 12.36 6.96
N LYS A 11 -9.91 13.07 6.22
CA LYS A 11 -8.88 12.50 5.34
C LYS A 11 -7.96 11.48 6.02
N TRP A 12 -7.65 11.62 7.31
CA TRP A 12 -6.78 10.66 8.03
C TRP A 12 -7.45 9.33 8.37
N LEU A 13 -8.77 9.24 8.21
CA LEU A 13 -9.53 8.00 8.37
C LEU A 13 -9.95 7.44 7.01
N VAL A 14 -10.50 8.30 6.15
CA VAL A 14 -11.06 7.89 4.86
C VAL A 14 -9.97 7.38 3.91
N LEU A 15 -8.84 8.07 3.81
CA LEU A 15 -7.81 7.74 2.82
C LEU A 15 -7.04 6.45 3.15
N PRO A 16 -6.69 6.17 4.43
CA PRO A 16 -6.11 4.87 4.77
C PRO A 16 -7.06 3.71 4.52
N LEU A 17 -8.34 3.86 4.88
CA LEU A 17 -9.36 2.84 4.65
C LEU A 17 -9.57 2.58 3.15
N ALA A 18 -9.71 3.63 2.35
CA ALA A 18 -9.85 3.51 0.90
C ALA A 18 -8.62 2.82 0.27
N GLY A 19 -7.40 3.15 0.71
CA GLY A 19 -6.19 2.50 0.25
C GLY A 19 -6.13 1.04 0.63
N ALA A 20 -6.47 0.70 1.87
CA ALA A 20 -6.54 -0.69 2.33
C ALA A 20 -7.57 -1.49 1.52
N VAL A 21 -8.75 -0.93 1.25
CA VAL A 21 -9.77 -1.56 0.41
C VAL A 21 -9.24 -1.79 -1.02
N ALA A 22 -8.58 -0.79 -1.61
CA ALA A 22 -7.98 -0.94 -2.94
C ALA A 22 -6.92 -2.05 -2.97
N MET A 23 -6.06 -2.12 -1.95
CA MET A 23 -5.08 -3.21 -1.81
C MET A 23 -5.75 -4.57 -1.63
N CYS A 24 -6.82 -4.65 -0.84
CA CYS A 24 -7.56 -5.89 -0.63
C CYS A 24 -8.27 -6.40 -1.89
N LEU A 25 -8.81 -5.49 -2.70
CA LEU A 25 -9.49 -5.84 -3.96
C LEU A 25 -8.51 -6.26 -5.05
N LEU A 26 -7.34 -5.62 -5.10
CA LEU A 26 -6.34 -5.85 -6.15
C LEU A 26 -5.25 -6.86 -5.75
N GLY A 27 -5.13 -7.20 -4.47
CA GLY A 27 -4.14 -8.16 -3.95
C GLY A 27 -4.29 -9.59 -4.46
N PRO A 28 -5.52 -10.13 -4.60
CA PRO A 28 -5.72 -11.45 -5.19
C PRO A 28 -5.35 -11.53 -6.67
N LEU A 29 -5.24 -10.40 -7.37
CA LEU A 29 -4.88 -10.36 -8.78
C LEU A 29 -3.37 -10.55 -8.95
N VAL A 30 -3.00 -11.71 -9.50
CA VAL A 30 -1.63 -12.16 -9.67
C VAL A 30 -1.30 -12.36 -11.15
N LEU A 31 -0.19 -11.78 -11.58
CA LEU A 31 0.46 -12.12 -12.84
C LEU A 31 1.45 -13.25 -12.59
N HIS A 32 1.20 -14.39 -13.22
CA HIS A 32 2.04 -15.57 -13.10
C HIS A 32 3.12 -15.55 -14.18
N VAL A 33 4.37 -15.60 -13.74
CA VAL A 33 5.54 -15.80 -14.59
C VAL A 33 6.20 -17.09 -14.12
N GLU A 34 6.41 -18.03 -15.04
CA GLU A 34 6.96 -19.35 -14.70
C GLU A 34 8.31 -19.22 -13.97
N GLY A 35 8.44 -19.91 -12.84
CA GLY A 35 9.67 -19.92 -12.03
C GLY A 35 9.93 -18.66 -11.19
N GLN A 36 9.00 -17.69 -11.16
CA GLN A 36 9.14 -16.46 -10.38
C GLN A 36 8.09 -16.34 -9.28
N LEU A 37 8.40 -15.52 -8.26
CA LEU A 37 7.42 -15.15 -7.24
C LEU A 37 6.26 -14.36 -7.87
N PRO A 38 5.03 -14.54 -7.37
CA PRO A 38 3.83 -13.92 -7.93
C PRO A 38 3.93 -12.39 -7.90
N ILE A 39 3.75 -11.76 -9.07
CA ILE A 39 3.68 -10.30 -9.17
C ILE A 39 2.22 -9.90 -8.95
N THR A 40 1.96 -9.14 -7.88
CA THR A 40 0.60 -8.72 -7.51
C THR A 40 0.36 -7.25 -7.86
N PHE A 41 -0.87 -6.92 -8.24
CA PHE A 41 -1.27 -5.51 -8.41
C PHE A 41 -1.27 -4.75 -7.09
N GLN A 42 -1.39 -5.44 -5.95
CA GLN A 42 -1.31 -4.79 -4.64
C GLN A 42 0.04 -4.11 -4.37
N SER A 43 1.16 -4.68 -4.85
CA SER A 43 2.47 -4.00 -4.73
C SER A 43 2.48 -2.62 -5.40
N LEU A 44 1.83 -2.50 -6.57
CA LEU A 44 1.66 -1.24 -7.29
C LEU A 44 0.75 -0.27 -6.53
N VAL A 45 -0.34 -0.77 -5.94
CA VAL A 45 -1.24 0.06 -5.11
C VAL A 45 -0.50 0.61 -3.88
N VAL A 46 0.33 -0.18 -3.20
CA VAL A 46 1.15 0.29 -2.07
C VAL A 46 2.00 1.50 -2.46
N LEU A 47 2.69 1.41 -3.59
CA LEU A 47 3.56 2.48 -4.07
C LEU A 47 2.74 3.71 -4.48
N LEU A 48 1.73 3.54 -5.33
CA LEU A 48 0.91 4.65 -5.82
C LEU A 48 0.17 5.37 -4.69
N TRP A 49 -0.36 4.62 -3.72
CA TRP A 49 -1.09 5.21 -2.60
C TRP A 49 -0.15 6.03 -1.71
N SER A 50 1.06 5.54 -1.45
CA SER A 50 2.09 6.32 -0.75
C SER A 50 2.53 7.56 -1.52
N ILE A 51 2.67 7.46 -2.84
CA ILE A 51 3.07 8.59 -3.69
C ILE A 51 2.02 9.72 -3.64
N PHE A 52 0.75 9.38 -3.77
CA PHE A 52 -0.31 10.39 -3.88
C PHE A 52 -0.71 11.02 -2.55
N TRP A 53 -0.61 10.28 -1.44
CA TRP A 53 -1.13 10.71 -0.14
C TRP A 53 -0.06 10.81 0.96
N GLY A 54 1.20 10.56 0.64
CA GLY A 54 2.33 10.67 1.58
C GLY A 54 2.50 9.45 2.49
N TRP A 55 3.56 9.45 3.30
CA TRP A 55 3.96 8.26 4.05
C TRP A 55 2.97 7.88 5.14
N ARG A 56 2.35 8.86 5.82
CA ARG A 56 1.42 8.59 6.92
C ARG A 56 0.19 7.82 6.45
N ILE A 57 -0.38 8.24 5.33
CA ILE A 57 -1.58 7.60 4.75
C ILE A 57 -1.20 6.28 4.08
N GLY A 58 -0.09 6.24 3.34
CA GLY A 58 0.37 5.02 2.69
C GLY A 58 0.73 3.89 3.66
N VAL A 59 1.49 4.20 4.73
CA VAL A 59 1.85 3.22 5.76
C VAL A 59 0.62 2.74 6.51
N SER A 60 -0.28 3.65 6.93
CA SER A 60 -1.50 3.24 7.64
C SER A 60 -2.43 2.39 6.76
N ALA A 61 -2.61 2.74 5.48
CA ALA A 61 -3.35 1.90 4.52
C ALA A 61 -2.74 0.50 4.40
N THR A 62 -1.42 0.42 4.28
CA THR A 62 -0.69 -0.85 4.13
C THR A 62 -0.81 -1.70 5.39
N LEU A 63 -0.69 -1.11 6.57
CA LEU A 63 -0.87 -1.82 7.84
C LEU A 63 -2.30 -2.33 8.02
N LEU A 64 -3.30 -1.56 7.61
CA LEU A 64 -4.71 -2.00 7.62
C LEU A 64 -4.93 -3.18 6.67
N TYR A 65 -4.36 -3.15 5.47
CA TYR A 65 -4.38 -4.27 4.53
C TYR A 65 -3.72 -5.53 5.13
N LEU A 66 -2.54 -5.39 5.75
CA LEU A 66 -1.85 -6.52 6.37
C LEU A 66 -2.63 -7.08 7.56
N ALA A 67 -3.24 -6.21 8.38
CA ALA A 67 -4.10 -6.63 9.48
C ALA A 67 -5.34 -7.39 8.96
N ALA A 68 -5.98 -6.90 7.90
CA ALA A 68 -7.11 -7.58 7.26
C ALA A 68 -6.72 -8.99 6.76
N GLY A 69 -5.58 -9.12 6.08
CA GLY A 69 -5.09 -10.43 5.64
C GLY A 69 -4.64 -11.32 6.80
N ALA A 70 -4.04 -10.76 7.86
CA ALA A 70 -3.69 -11.50 9.07
C ALA A 70 -4.93 -12.08 9.78
N MET A 71 -6.05 -11.36 9.77
CA MET A 71 -7.35 -11.83 10.29
C MET A 71 -7.97 -12.97 9.45
N GLY A 72 -7.35 -13.36 8.34
CA GLY A 72 -7.80 -14.48 7.51
C GLY A 72 -8.64 -14.08 6.30
N LEU A 73 -8.76 -12.78 6.00
CA LEU A 73 -9.44 -12.35 4.77
C LEU A 73 -8.63 -12.80 3.54
N PRO A 74 -9.29 -13.24 2.45
CA PRO A 74 -8.65 -13.73 1.24
C PRO A 74 -8.14 -12.58 0.36
N VAL A 75 -7.24 -11.75 0.90
CA VAL A 75 -6.78 -10.49 0.28
C VAL A 75 -5.36 -10.56 -0.24
N PHE A 76 -4.60 -11.59 0.14
CA PHE A 76 -3.25 -11.81 -0.37
C PHE A 76 -3.29 -12.49 -1.75
N ALA A 77 -2.10 -12.67 -2.34
CA ALA A 77 -1.93 -13.28 -3.66
C ALA A 77 -2.74 -14.58 -3.80
N ASN A 78 -3.41 -14.76 -4.94
CA ASN A 78 -4.27 -15.92 -5.22
C ASN A 78 -5.43 -16.12 -4.21
N GLY A 79 -5.88 -15.03 -3.57
CA GLY A 79 -6.95 -15.08 -2.56
C GLY A 79 -6.52 -15.71 -1.24
N ALA A 80 -5.22 -15.71 -0.95
CA ALA A 80 -4.68 -16.28 0.28
C ALA A 80 -4.93 -15.34 1.49
N GLY A 81 -4.79 -15.88 2.70
CA GLY A 81 -5.09 -15.16 3.94
C GLY A 81 -4.67 -15.93 5.18
N GLY A 82 -4.45 -15.19 6.27
CA GLY A 82 -4.12 -15.73 7.59
C GLY A 82 -2.67 -15.49 8.02
N LEU A 83 -2.43 -15.66 9.33
CA LEU A 83 -1.14 -15.38 9.98
C LEU A 83 0.02 -16.25 9.47
N HIS A 84 -0.24 -17.45 8.97
CA HIS A 84 0.81 -18.36 8.52
C HIS A 84 1.64 -17.79 7.35
N HIS A 85 1.07 -16.90 6.53
CA HIS A 85 1.79 -16.22 5.44
C HIS A 85 2.90 -15.27 5.91
N PHE A 86 2.86 -14.83 7.18
CA PHE A 86 3.90 -14.00 7.79
C PHE A 86 5.13 -14.80 8.22
N PHE A 87 5.07 -16.14 8.18
CA PHE A 87 6.19 -17.02 8.53
C PHE A 87 6.64 -17.91 7.35
N GLY A 88 6.03 -17.73 6.17
CA GLY A 88 6.33 -18.50 4.96
C GLY A 88 7.21 -17.76 3.95
N ALA A 89 7.34 -18.33 2.75
CA ALA A 89 8.16 -17.76 1.66
C ALA A 89 7.74 -16.35 1.22
N THR A 90 6.46 -15.99 1.42
CA THR A 90 5.91 -14.68 1.05
C THR A 90 6.05 -13.62 2.15
N ALA A 91 6.52 -13.99 3.33
CA ALA A 91 6.63 -13.09 4.48
C ALA A 91 7.48 -11.85 4.18
N GLY A 92 8.59 -12.04 3.46
CA GLY A 92 9.50 -10.96 3.08
C GLY A 92 8.78 -9.83 2.31
N PHE A 93 7.85 -10.18 1.41
CA PHE A 93 7.07 -9.17 0.68
C PHE A 93 6.08 -8.44 1.60
N LEU A 94 5.38 -9.17 2.47
CA LEU A 94 4.42 -8.57 3.41
C LEU A 94 5.10 -7.58 4.36
N PHE A 95 6.29 -7.92 4.88
CA PHE A 95 7.07 -7.00 5.72
C PHE A 95 7.75 -5.88 4.94
N ALA A 96 8.06 -6.08 3.67
CA ALA A 96 8.62 -5.04 2.81
C ALA A 96 7.59 -3.95 2.47
N PHE A 97 6.30 -4.26 2.40
CA PHE A 97 5.29 -3.28 1.99
C PHE A 97 5.20 -2.04 2.88
N PRO A 98 5.13 -2.13 4.23
CA PRO A 98 5.14 -0.94 5.08
C PRO A 98 6.42 -0.12 4.94
N ILE A 99 7.56 -0.78 4.73
CA ILE A 99 8.85 -0.13 4.53
C ILE A 99 8.86 0.63 3.19
N ALA A 100 8.41 -0.02 2.11
CA ALA A 100 8.26 0.60 0.80
C ALA A 100 7.29 1.79 0.86
N ALA A 101 6.15 1.63 1.53
CA ALA A 101 5.16 2.67 1.71
C ALA A 101 5.73 3.90 2.45
N LEU A 102 6.56 3.66 3.47
CA LEU A 102 7.23 4.70 4.23
C LEU A 102 8.25 5.43 3.36
N VAL A 103 9.21 4.70 2.77
CA VAL A 103 10.31 5.28 2.00
C VAL A 103 9.76 6.09 0.83
N VAL A 104 8.87 5.50 0.04
CA VAL A 104 8.32 6.16 -1.15
C VAL A 104 7.42 7.33 -0.77
N GLY A 105 6.61 7.20 0.29
CA GLY A 105 5.78 8.29 0.77
C GLY A 105 6.59 9.48 1.28
N VAL A 106 7.71 9.23 1.99
CA VAL A 106 8.62 10.29 2.45
C VAL A 106 9.26 10.98 1.26
N LEU A 107 9.75 10.22 0.28
CA LEU A 107 10.33 10.80 -0.93
C LEU A 107 9.31 11.63 -1.72
N ALA A 108 8.08 11.14 -1.85
CA ALA A 108 7.01 11.83 -2.57
C ALA A 108 6.65 13.20 -1.95
N GLU A 109 6.72 13.32 -0.62
CA GLU A 109 6.49 14.60 0.07
C GLU A 109 7.58 15.65 -0.22
N HIS A 110 8.77 15.23 -0.68
CA HIS A 110 9.89 16.11 -1.00
C HIS A 110 9.98 16.43 -2.50
N VAL A 111 9.20 15.78 -3.36
CA VAL A 111 9.21 15.99 -4.81
C VAL A 111 8.09 16.95 -5.20
N SER A 112 8.39 17.91 -6.07
CA SER A 112 7.36 18.83 -6.57
C SER A 112 6.37 18.13 -7.50
N ARG A 113 5.09 18.53 -7.47
CA ARG A 113 4.03 17.94 -8.29
C ARG A 113 4.32 18.02 -9.80
N VAL A 114 5.02 19.07 -10.22
CA VAL A 114 5.44 19.27 -11.62
C VAL A 114 6.51 18.26 -12.02
N GLN A 115 7.51 18.02 -11.17
CA GLN A 115 8.51 16.99 -11.41
C GLN A 115 7.87 15.61 -11.49
N PHE A 116 6.95 15.28 -10.58
CA PHE A 116 6.25 14.01 -10.62
C PHE A 116 5.45 13.80 -11.91
N LEU A 117 4.67 14.81 -12.34
CA LEU A 117 3.90 14.74 -13.59
C LEU A 117 4.80 14.67 -14.83
N ALA A 118 5.94 15.36 -14.83
CA ALA A 118 6.91 15.27 -15.91
C ALA A 118 7.55 13.87 -15.99
N SER A 119 7.93 13.28 -14.85
CA SER A 119 8.46 11.91 -14.79
C SER A 119 7.44 10.87 -15.26
N ALA A 120 6.19 11.00 -14.80
CA ALA A 120 5.10 10.13 -15.24
C ALA A 120 4.84 10.28 -16.75
N GLY A 121 4.83 11.51 -17.26
CA GLY A 121 4.68 11.78 -18.70
C GLY A 121 5.79 11.15 -19.53
N LEU A 122 7.03 11.23 -19.09
CA LEU A 122 8.17 10.59 -19.76
C LEU A 122 8.05 9.06 -19.80
N LEU A 123 7.55 8.43 -18.72
CA LEU A 123 7.32 6.98 -18.68
C LEU A 123 6.30 6.50 -19.71
N PHE A 124 5.29 7.31 -20.06
CA PHE A 124 4.28 6.94 -21.06
C PHE A 124 4.65 7.35 -22.49
N LEU A 125 5.65 8.22 -22.66
CA LEU A 125 6.15 8.67 -23.96
C LEU A 125 7.34 7.84 -24.47
N GLY A 126 7.96 7.02 -23.61
CA GLY A 126 8.97 6.04 -23.99
C GLY A 126 8.34 4.70 -24.37
#